data_AF-A0A8D8EVL3-F1
#
_entry.id   AF-A0A8D8EVL3-F1
#
_cell.length_a   1.000
_cell.length_b   1.000
_cell.length_c   1.000
_cell.angle_alpha   90.00
_cell.angle_beta   90.00
_cell.angle_gamma   90.00
#
_symmetry.space_group_name_H-M   'P 1'
#
loop_
_entity.id
_entity.type
_entity.pdbx_description
1 polymer ?
#
loop_
_entity_poly.entity_id
_entity_poly.type
_entity_poly.pdbx_seq_one_letter_code
_entity_poly.pdbx_strand_id
1 'polypeptide(L)'
;KVLHGGLEEEGLEDLAKQLAQHYYPQFSRLALAKAHELYEISLHQNNQNRRQTHANLQDKLNNLFNDIRLYEKGIKLLPADVQPQLVKYLLKSLGTDFCNEIFFYVAAECNLNSNGTTLTVEQRNKIAADCGQEYRGALQALNKATASSTAVDDFLVVAENSLQACSMILKKIDKKKDRNLILCHKHGLLEQLANCS
;
A
#
# COMPACT_ATOMS: atom_id res chain seq x y z
N LYS A 1 53.17 56.52 -10.85
CA LYS A 1 53.88 55.39 -10.19
C LYS A 1 52.84 54.59 -9.44
N VAL A 2 52.39 53.49 -10.04
CA VAL A 2 51.42 52.57 -9.43
C VAL A 2 52.20 51.74 -8.41
N LEU A 3 51.84 51.84 -7.14
CA LEU A 3 52.39 51.02 -6.07
C LEU A 3 52.07 49.54 -6.37
N HIS A 4 52.97 48.83 -7.06
CA HIS A 4 53.02 47.37 -7.06
C HIS A 4 53.80 46.93 -5.81
N GLY A 5 53.30 47.31 -4.64
CA GLY A 5 53.70 46.64 -3.42
C GLY A 5 52.94 45.32 -3.38
N GLY A 6 53.63 44.20 -3.52
CA GLY A 6 53.05 42.92 -3.10
C GLY A 6 52.56 43.09 -1.67
N LEU A 7 51.31 42.71 -1.39
CA LEU A 7 50.80 42.66 -0.03
C LEU A 7 51.81 41.85 0.79
N GLU A 8 52.36 42.46 1.84
CA GLU A 8 53.30 41.80 2.75
C GLU A 8 52.61 40.53 3.31
N GLU A 9 53.34 39.41 3.37
CA GLU A 9 52.82 38.11 3.85
C GLU A 9 52.26 38.20 5.29
N GLU A 10 52.72 39.17 6.07
CA GLU A 10 52.25 39.44 7.42
C GLU A 10 50.85 40.12 7.41
N GLY A 11 49.82 39.31 7.60
CA GLY A 11 48.42 39.75 7.75
C GLY A 11 47.42 39.03 6.83
N LEU A 12 47.91 38.38 5.77
CA LEU A 12 47.11 37.51 4.91
C LEU A 12 46.78 36.16 5.58
N GLU A 13 47.62 35.72 6.51
CA GLU A 13 47.47 34.44 7.24
C GLU A 13 46.17 34.40 8.08
N ASP A 14 45.78 35.53 8.68
CA ASP A 14 44.55 35.65 9.45
C ASP A 14 43.32 36.05 8.61
N LEU A 15 43.51 36.49 7.37
CA LEU A 15 42.40 36.94 6.51
C LEU A 15 41.42 35.80 6.22
N ALA A 16 41.93 34.59 5.95
CA ALA A 16 41.10 33.40 5.74
C ALA A 16 40.27 33.07 7.00
N LYS A 17 40.87 33.22 8.18
CA LYS A 17 40.21 32.97 9.47
C LYS A 17 39.15 34.03 9.77
N GLN A 18 39.43 35.30 9.50
CA GLN A 18 38.47 36.40 9.68
C GLN A 18 37.28 36.28 8.74
N LEU A 19 37.53 35.93 7.46
CA LEU A 19 36.48 35.63 6.50
C LEU A 19 35.62 34.44 6.96
N ALA A 20 36.26 33.35 7.40
CA ALA A 20 35.55 32.19 7.93
C ALA A 20 34.69 32.57 9.14
N GLN A 21 35.24 33.32 10.11
CA GLN A 21 34.50 33.76 11.30
C GLN A 21 33.31 34.67 10.97
N HIS A 22 33.44 35.51 9.93
CA HIS A 22 32.37 36.41 9.52
C HIS A 22 31.22 35.69 8.79
N TYR A 23 31.56 34.76 7.87
CA TYR A 23 30.58 34.10 7.01
C TYR A 23 30.04 32.78 7.60
N TYR A 24 30.81 32.08 8.43
CA TYR A 24 30.38 30.83 9.06
C TYR A 24 29.04 30.93 9.79
N PRO A 25 28.78 31.93 10.67
CA PRO A 25 27.48 32.06 11.32
C PRO A 25 26.34 32.37 10.34
N GLN A 26 26.62 33.12 9.26
CA GLN A 26 25.62 33.45 8.24
C GLN A 26 25.26 32.21 7.42
N PHE A 27 26.26 31.46 6.94
CA PHE A 27 26.04 30.22 6.20
C PHE A 27 25.44 29.13 7.08
N SER A 28 25.84 29.01 8.34
CA SER A 28 25.24 28.06 9.28
C SER A 28 23.76 28.36 9.50
N ARG A 29 23.40 29.63 9.68
CA ARG A 29 22.01 30.06 9.81
C ARG A 29 21.21 29.77 8.52
N LEU A 30 21.78 30.08 7.36
CA LEU A 30 21.14 29.82 6.06
C LEU A 30 20.95 28.32 5.82
N ALA A 31 21.96 27.51 6.09
CA ALA A 31 21.92 26.06 5.95
C ALA A 31 20.87 25.45 6.88
N LEU A 32 20.80 25.90 8.13
CA LEU A 32 19.80 25.43 9.10
C LEU A 32 18.38 25.84 8.67
N ALA A 33 18.19 27.06 8.19
CA ALA A 33 16.91 27.52 7.65
C ALA A 33 16.47 26.67 6.44
N LYS A 34 17.40 26.38 5.51
CA LYS A 34 17.13 25.52 4.35
C LYS A 34 16.86 24.07 4.74
N ALA A 35 17.57 23.54 5.73
CA ALA A 35 17.31 22.19 6.25
C ALA A 35 15.91 22.10 6.89
N HIS A 36 15.49 23.12 7.64
CA HIS A 36 14.15 23.20 8.22
C HIS A 36 13.06 23.27 7.14
N GLU A 37 13.24 24.13 6.13
CA GLU A 37 12.31 24.24 4.99
C GLU A 37 12.16 22.90 4.25
N LEU A 38 13.27 22.20 3.95
CA LEU A 38 13.24 20.89 3.31
C LEU A 38 12.56 19.83 4.19
N TYR A 39 12.78 19.88 5.50
CA TYR A 39 12.12 18.99 6.45
C TYR A 39 10.60 19.19 6.46
N GLU A 40 10.13 20.45 6.51
CA GLU A 40 8.70 20.76 6.46
C GLU A 40 8.08 20.31 5.12
N ILE A 41 8.75 20.58 4.00
CA ILE A 41 8.31 20.10 2.67
C ILE A 41 8.22 18.56 2.66
N SER A 42 9.23 17.87 3.17
CA SER A 42 9.25 16.40 3.26
C SER A 42 8.11 15.87 4.13
N LEU A 43 7.84 16.50 5.28
CA LEU A 43 6.77 16.13 6.19
C LEU A 43 5.40 16.29 5.52
N HIS A 44 5.18 17.41 4.81
CA HIS A 44 3.95 17.66 4.08
C HIS A 44 3.75 16.65 2.94
N GLN A 45 4.79 16.39 2.14
CA GLN A 45 4.74 15.40 1.05
C GLN A 45 4.48 13.98 1.57
N ASN A 46 5.10 13.59 2.68
CA ASN A 46 4.90 12.28 3.30
C ASN A 46 3.43 12.09 3.72
N ASN A 47 2.84 13.09 4.37
CA ASN A 47 1.43 13.05 4.79
C ASN A 47 0.46 12.98 3.61
N GLN A 48 0.71 13.75 2.55
CA GLN A 48 -0.11 13.72 1.34
C GLN A 48 0.00 12.37 0.61
N ASN A 49 1.21 11.85 0.47
CA ASN A 49 1.45 10.54 -0.14
C ASN A 49 0.79 9.42 0.67
N ARG A 50 0.87 9.44 2.01
CA ARG A 50 0.20 8.45 2.87
C ARG A 50 -1.31 8.46 2.67
N ARG A 51 -1.95 9.64 2.62
CA ARG A 51 -3.40 9.75 2.36
C ARG A 51 -3.78 9.24 0.96
N GLN A 52 -3.00 9.59 -0.06
CA GLN A 52 -3.25 9.10 -1.43
C GLN A 52 -3.08 7.58 -1.53
N THR A 53 -2.04 7.03 -0.89
CA THR A 53 -1.79 5.59 -0.84
C THR A 53 -2.93 4.87 -0.12
N HIS A 54 -3.41 5.39 1.00
CA HIS A 54 -4.57 4.85 1.72
C HIS A 54 -5.83 4.82 0.84
N ALA A 55 -6.15 5.93 0.16
CA ALA A 55 -7.31 6.01 -0.73
C ALA A 55 -7.20 5.06 -1.93
N ASN A 56 -6.04 4.99 -2.57
CA ASN A 56 -5.79 4.09 -3.69
C ASN A 56 -5.91 2.62 -3.28
N LEU A 57 -5.36 2.28 -2.11
CA LEU A 57 -5.44 0.94 -1.56
C LEU A 57 -6.89 0.57 -1.20
N GLN A 58 -7.63 1.47 -0.57
CA GLN A 58 -9.04 1.26 -0.27
C GLN A 58 -9.84 0.99 -1.56
N ASP A 59 -9.57 1.71 -2.64
CA ASP A 59 -10.23 1.48 -3.94
C ASP A 59 -9.87 0.13 -4.54
N LYS A 60 -8.59 -0.27 -4.45
CA LYS A 60 -8.14 -1.59 -4.89
C LYS A 60 -8.80 -2.73 -4.10
N LEU A 61 -8.84 -2.63 -2.77
CA LEU A 61 -9.48 -3.60 -1.89
C LEU A 61 -10.99 -3.67 -2.12
N ASN A 62 -11.64 -2.53 -2.37
CA ASN A 62 -13.05 -2.48 -2.76
C ASN A 62 -13.32 -3.24 -4.06
N ASN A 63 -12.45 -3.10 -5.07
CA ASN A 63 -12.59 -3.84 -6.33
C ASN A 63 -12.42 -5.34 -6.08
N LEU A 64 -11.35 -5.76 -5.41
CA LEU A 64 -11.11 -7.18 -5.05
C LEU A 64 -12.29 -7.78 -4.28
N PHE A 65 -12.82 -7.06 -3.29
CA PHE A 65 -13.97 -7.51 -2.50
C PHE A 65 -15.22 -7.70 -3.37
N ASN A 66 -15.49 -6.76 -4.28
CA ASN A 66 -16.62 -6.86 -5.19
C ASN A 66 -16.46 -7.99 -6.21
N ASP A 67 -15.24 -8.20 -6.74
CA ASP A 67 -14.93 -9.29 -7.66
C ASP A 67 -15.12 -10.65 -7.00
N ILE A 68 -14.58 -10.83 -5.77
CA ILE A 68 -14.77 -12.06 -4.99
C ILE A 68 -16.27 -12.34 -4.78
N ARG A 69 -17.04 -11.32 -4.39
CA ARG A 69 -18.51 -11.44 -4.23
C ARG A 69 -19.22 -11.75 -5.56
N LEU A 70 -18.76 -11.19 -6.67
CA LEU A 70 -19.37 -11.44 -7.97
C LEU A 70 -19.08 -12.86 -8.46
N TYR A 71 -17.85 -13.33 -8.28
CA TYR A 71 -17.46 -14.69 -8.64
C TYR A 71 -18.13 -15.73 -7.77
N GLU A 72 -18.37 -15.45 -6.49
CA GLU A 72 -19.21 -16.26 -5.61
C GLU A 72 -20.60 -16.53 -6.23
N LYS A 73 -21.28 -15.48 -6.69
CA LYS A 73 -22.58 -15.61 -7.38
C LYS A 73 -22.47 -16.42 -8.67
N GLY A 74 -21.37 -16.27 -9.40
CA GLY A 74 -21.09 -17.05 -10.61
C GLY A 74 -20.86 -18.54 -10.30
N ILE A 75 -20.10 -18.85 -9.26
CA ILE A 75 -19.81 -20.22 -8.83
C ILE A 75 -21.11 -20.94 -8.44
N LYS A 76 -22.05 -20.26 -7.76
CA LYS A 76 -23.37 -20.80 -7.40
C LYS A 76 -24.21 -21.25 -8.61
N LEU A 77 -23.92 -20.76 -9.82
CA LEU A 77 -24.61 -21.16 -11.06
C LEU A 77 -23.99 -22.39 -11.73
N LEU A 78 -22.82 -22.85 -11.26
CA LEU A 78 -22.10 -24.01 -11.79
C LEU A 78 -22.52 -25.31 -11.08
N PRO A 79 -22.23 -26.49 -11.66
CA PRO A 79 -22.51 -27.79 -11.04
C PRO A 79 -21.92 -27.93 -9.63
N ALA A 80 -22.70 -28.49 -8.70
CA ALA A 80 -22.36 -28.51 -7.27
C ALA A 80 -21.06 -29.27 -6.95
N ASP A 81 -20.66 -30.22 -7.80
CA ASP A 81 -19.43 -31.00 -7.69
C ASP A 81 -18.16 -30.18 -7.93
N VAL A 82 -18.23 -29.12 -8.75
CA VAL A 82 -17.08 -28.25 -9.04
C VAL A 82 -17.00 -27.03 -8.11
N GLN A 83 -18.10 -26.61 -7.50
CA GLN A 83 -18.16 -25.41 -6.67
C GLN A 83 -17.09 -25.37 -5.55
N PRO A 84 -16.84 -26.44 -4.76
CA PRO A 84 -15.86 -26.41 -3.68
C PRO A 84 -14.43 -26.14 -4.17
N GLN A 85 -14.07 -26.67 -5.34
CA GLN A 85 -12.75 -26.46 -5.94
C GLN A 85 -12.58 -25.03 -6.45
N LEU A 86 -13.65 -24.47 -7.04
CA LEU A 86 -13.67 -23.08 -7.51
C LEU A 86 -13.63 -22.08 -6.36
N VAL A 87 -14.36 -22.32 -5.27
CA VAL A 87 -14.28 -21.50 -4.04
C VAL A 87 -12.86 -21.52 -3.50
N LYS A 88 -12.26 -22.72 -3.38
CA LYS A 88 -10.87 -22.86 -2.93
C LYS A 88 -9.88 -22.12 -3.84
N TYR A 89 -10.07 -22.16 -5.15
CA TYR A 89 -9.23 -21.45 -6.11
C TYR A 89 -9.40 -19.92 -6.00
N LEU A 90 -10.63 -19.44 -5.86
CA LEU A 90 -10.93 -18.02 -5.70
C LEU A 90 -10.28 -17.44 -4.44
N LEU A 91 -10.36 -18.16 -3.32
CA LEU A 91 -9.73 -17.72 -2.07
C LEU A 91 -8.20 -17.79 -2.14
N LYS A 92 -7.63 -18.78 -2.83
CA LYS A 92 -6.17 -18.87 -3.02
C LYS A 92 -5.61 -17.84 -3.99
N SER A 93 -6.41 -17.33 -4.92
CA SER A 93 -6.03 -16.25 -5.83
C SER A 93 -6.42 -14.90 -5.23
N LEU A 94 -7.61 -14.38 -5.53
CA LEU A 94 -8.05 -13.05 -5.11
C LEU A 94 -8.18 -12.90 -3.59
N GLY A 95 -8.53 -13.96 -2.87
CA GLY A 95 -8.54 -13.92 -1.40
C GLY A 95 -7.13 -13.75 -0.81
N THR A 96 -6.10 -14.32 -1.45
CA THR A 96 -4.70 -14.12 -1.08
C THR A 96 -4.22 -12.73 -1.47
N ASP A 97 -4.61 -12.22 -2.64
CA ASP A 97 -4.25 -10.87 -3.05
C ASP A 97 -4.84 -9.84 -2.08
N PHE A 98 -6.13 -9.96 -1.75
CA PHE A 98 -6.78 -9.12 -0.74
C PHE A 98 -6.05 -9.19 0.61
N CYS A 99 -5.72 -10.41 1.06
CA CYS A 99 -4.98 -10.63 2.30
C CYS A 99 -3.62 -9.92 2.26
N ASN A 100 -2.82 -10.13 1.21
CA ASN A 100 -1.49 -9.54 1.08
C ASN A 100 -1.54 -8.00 1.12
N GLU A 101 -2.49 -7.37 0.42
CA GLU A 101 -2.65 -5.92 0.40
C GLU A 101 -2.92 -5.33 1.80
N ILE A 102 -3.79 -5.97 2.59
CA ILE A 102 -4.05 -5.59 3.99
C ILE A 102 -2.78 -5.77 4.84
N PHE A 103 -2.08 -6.89 4.68
CA PHE A 103 -0.87 -7.16 5.45
C PHE A 103 0.27 -6.19 5.12
N PHE A 104 0.47 -5.84 3.84
CA PHE A 104 1.44 -4.82 3.45
C PHE A 104 1.09 -3.45 4.02
N TYR A 105 -0.19 -3.09 4.03
CA TYR A 105 -0.65 -1.86 4.64
C TYR A 105 -0.35 -1.80 6.13
N VAL A 106 -0.74 -2.83 6.89
CA VAL A 106 -0.48 -2.86 8.33
C VAL A 106 1.02 -2.92 8.63
N ALA A 107 1.81 -3.63 7.82
CA ALA A 107 3.26 -3.63 7.95
C ALA A 107 3.83 -2.21 7.78
N ALA A 108 3.40 -1.48 6.76
CA ALA A 108 3.82 -0.08 6.56
C ALA A 108 3.39 0.84 7.72
N GLU A 109 2.16 0.70 8.21
CA GLU A 109 1.64 1.51 9.34
C GLU A 109 2.37 1.21 10.66
N CYS A 110 2.80 -0.03 10.85
CA CYS A 110 3.59 -0.46 12.02
C CYS A 110 5.11 -0.31 11.83
N ASN A 111 5.58 0.26 10.72
CA ASN A 111 7.00 0.33 10.33
C ASN A 111 7.72 -1.04 10.34
N LEU A 112 7.01 -2.10 9.97
CA LEU A 112 7.55 -3.46 9.84
C LEU A 112 8.12 -3.67 8.43
N ASN A 113 9.23 -4.40 8.35
CA ASN A 113 9.82 -4.76 7.07
C ASN A 113 8.98 -5.84 6.37
N SER A 114 8.33 -5.46 5.28
CA SER A 114 7.62 -6.36 4.37
C SER A 114 8.12 -6.11 2.94
N ASN A 115 9.18 -6.83 2.54
CA ASN A 115 9.76 -6.71 1.21
C ASN A 115 9.17 -7.76 0.26
N GLY A 116 8.85 -7.36 -0.96
CA GLY A 116 8.38 -8.25 -2.03
C GLY A 116 6.98 -7.88 -2.54
N THR A 117 6.50 -8.65 -3.52
CA THR A 117 5.17 -8.47 -4.14
C THR A 117 4.11 -9.42 -3.59
N THR A 118 4.52 -10.45 -2.85
CA THR A 118 3.64 -11.46 -2.24
C THR A 118 4.16 -11.85 -0.87
N LEU A 119 3.28 -12.24 0.04
CA LEU A 119 3.64 -12.67 1.40
C LEU A 119 3.36 -14.17 1.61
N THR A 120 4.36 -14.90 2.12
CA THR A 120 4.17 -16.27 2.59
C THR A 120 3.29 -16.29 3.85
N VAL A 121 2.80 -17.48 4.21
CA VAL A 121 1.99 -17.65 5.43
C VAL A 121 2.80 -17.31 6.68
N GLU A 122 4.09 -17.64 6.70
CA GLU A 122 5.02 -17.34 7.78
C GLU A 122 5.25 -15.84 7.92
N GLN A 123 5.46 -15.14 6.79
CA GLN A 123 5.61 -13.69 6.78
C GLN A 123 4.34 -12.98 7.29
N ARG A 124 3.15 -13.44 6.87
CA ARG A 124 1.87 -12.95 7.40
C ARG A 124 1.74 -13.21 8.89
N ASN A 125 2.06 -14.41 9.36
CA ASN A 125 2.02 -14.72 10.79
C ASN A 125 2.97 -13.84 11.61
N LYS A 126 4.17 -13.53 11.08
CA LYS A 126 5.11 -12.62 11.71
C LYS A 126 4.55 -11.20 11.79
N ILE A 127 4.04 -10.65 10.68
CA ILE A 127 3.41 -9.32 10.66
C ILE A 127 2.25 -9.24 11.65
N ALA A 128 1.38 -10.26 11.70
CA ALA A 128 0.29 -10.31 12.67
C ALA A 128 0.76 -10.43 14.13
N ALA A 129 1.95 -10.97 14.37
CA ALA A 129 2.52 -11.08 15.71
C ALA A 129 3.18 -9.77 16.18
N ASP A 130 3.76 -9.03 15.25
CA ASP A 130 4.56 -7.82 15.50
C ASP A 130 3.76 -6.52 15.31
N CYS A 131 2.53 -6.57 14.78
CA CYS A 131 1.67 -5.41 14.59
C CYS A 131 0.99 -4.92 15.88
N GLY A 132 0.37 -3.74 15.81
CA GLY A 132 -0.46 -3.18 16.86
C GLY A 132 -1.62 -4.11 17.27
N GLN A 133 -2.00 -4.04 18.55
CA GLN A 133 -3.07 -4.89 19.12
C GLN A 133 -4.41 -4.68 18.41
N GLU A 134 -4.64 -3.49 17.88
CA GLU A 134 -5.81 -3.12 17.09
C GLU A 134 -5.94 -3.91 15.79
N TYR A 135 -4.83 -4.36 15.18
CA TYR A 135 -4.84 -5.10 13.92
C TYR A 135 -4.76 -6.62 14.13
N ARG A 136 -4.10 -7.06 15.20
CA ARG A 136 -3.72 -8.46 15.44
C ARG A 136 -4.87 -9.45 15.25
N GLY A 137 -5.99 -9.19 15.92
CA GLY A 137 -7.17 -10.08 15.85
C GLY A 137 -7.73 -10.20 14.44
N ALA A 138 -7.87 -9.07 13.74
CA ALA A 138 -8.40 -9.04 12.38
C ALA A 138 -7.44 -9.70 11.36
N LEU A 139 -6.13 -9.48 11.49
CA LEU A 139 -5.13 -10.09 10.61
C LEU A 139 -5.02 -11.60 10.80
N GLN A 140 -5.06 -12.09 12.04
CA GLN A 140 -5.05 -13.53 12.32
C GLN A 140 -6.29 -14.22 11.75
N ALA A 141 -7.46 -13.59 11.95
CA ALA A 141 -8.71 -14.09 11.37
C ALA A 141 -8.63 -14.12 9.84
N LEU A 142 -8.13 -13.05 9.21
CA LEU A 142 -8.01 -12.95 7.76
C LEU A 142 -7.06 -14.00 7.18
N ASN A 143 -5.88 -14.18 7.77
CA ASN A 143 -4.90 -15.17 7.30
C ASN A 143 -5.47 -16.60 7.40
N LYS A 144 -6.21 -16.88 8.48
CA LYS A 144 -6.92 -18.16 8.65
C LYS A 144 -8.02 -18.34 7.61
N ALA A 145 -8.89 -17.33 7.42
CA ALA A 145 -9.99 -17.38 6.47
C ALA A 145 -9.51 -17.63 5.03
N THR A 146 -8.45 -16.94 4.60
CA THR A 146 -7.83 -17.15 3.28
C THR A 146 -7.37 -18.60 3.07
N ALA A 147 -6.87 -19.26 4.12
CA ALA A 147 -6.32 -20.61 4.02
C ALA A 147 -7.37 -21.73 4.18
N SER A 148 -8.39 -21.52 5.01
CA SER A 148 -9.29 -22.59 5.46
C SER A 148 -10.78 -22.37 5.19
N SER A 149 -11.22 -21.19 4.74
CA SER A 149 -12.65 -20.98 4.52
C SER A 149 -13.17 -21.87 3.39
N THR A 150 -14.29 -22.54 3.67
CA THR A 150 -15.00 -23.38 2.68
C THR A 150 -16.13 -22.62 2.00
N ALA A 151 -16.52 -21.47 2.54
CA ALA A 151 -17.49 -20.55 1.98
C ALA A 151 -16.87 -19.17 1.78
N VAL A 152 -17.21 -18.52 0.67
CA VAL A 152 -16.74 -17.17 0.36
C VAL A 152 -17.38 -16.15 1.30
N ASP A 153 -18.64 -16.35 1.68
CA ASP A 153 -19.36 -15.46 2.61
C ASP A 153 -18.62 -15.33 3.96
N ASP A 154 -18.08 -16.43 4.49
CA ASP A 154 -17.28 -16.43 5.73
C ASP A 154 -16.00 -15.59 5.57
N PHE A 155 -15.35 -15.70 4.40
CA PHE A 155 -14.18 -14.88 4.08
C PHE A 155 -14.54 -13.40 3.98
N LEU A 156 -15.66 -13.05 3.33
CA LEU A 156 -16.09 -11.66 3.14
C LEU A 156 -16.39 -10.97 4.48
N VAL A 157 -16.98 -11.66 5.45
CA VAL A 157 -17.20 -11.12 6.80
C VAL A 157 -15.87 -10.77 7.47
N VAL A 158 -14.90 -11.68 7.41
CA VAL A 158 -13.58 -11.45 8.01
C VAL A 158 -12.79 -10.36 7.26
N ALA A 159 -12.91 -10.31 5.93
CA ALA A 159 -12.32 -9.28 5.09
C ALA A 159 -12.87 -7.89 5.42
N GLU A 160 -14.18 -7.77 5.63
CA GLU A 160 -14.81 -6.52 6.07
C GLU A 160 -14.30 -6.08 7.45
N ASN A 161 -14.22 -7.01 8.42
CA ASN A 161 -13.65 -6.72 9.73
C ASN A 161 -12.19 -6.23 9.64
N SER A 162 -11.40 -6.77 8.71
CA SER A 162 -10.01 -6.34 8.50
C SER A 162 -9.90 -4.94 7.91
N LEU A 163 -10.84 -4.56 7.02
CA LEU A 163 -10.93 -3.20 6.50
C LEU A 163 -11.30 -2.21 7.60
N GLN A 164 -12.27 -2.57 8.45
CA GLN A 164 -12.67 -1.73 9.59
C GLN A 164 -11.51 -1.50 10.56
N ALA A 165 -10.70 -2.53 10.86
CA ALA A 165 -9.49 -2.38 11.67
C ALA A 165 -8.49 -1.40 11.03
N CYS A 166 -8.42 -1.35 9.69
CA CYS A 166 -7.57 -0.43 8.93
C CYS A 166 -8.23 0.95 8.67
N SER A 167 -9.36 1.27 9.32
CA SER A 167 -10.15 2.49 9.08
C SER A 167 -10.56 2.67 7.62
N MET A 168 -10.75 1.57 6.88
CA MET A 168 -11.22 1.56 5.50
C MET A 168 -12.70 1.17 5.47
N ILE A 169 -13.44 1.80 4.55
CA ILE A 169 -14.88 1.58 4.41
C ILE A 169 -15.18 0.99 3.03
N LEU A 170 -16.02 -0.05 3.02
CA LEU A 170 -16.56 -0.61 1.79
C LEU A 170 -17.48 0.41 1.12
N LYS A 171 -17.22 0.69 -0.15
CA LYS A 171 -18.10 1.52 -0.97
C LYS A 171 -19.38 0.76 -1.26
N LYS A 172 -20.48 1.51 -1.37
CA LYS A 172 -21.77 0.94 -1.78
C LYS A 172 -21.63 0.26 -3.14
N ILE A 173 -22.27 -0.90 -3.25
CA ILE A 173 -22.32 -1.70 -4.48
C ILE A 173 -22.89 -0.86 -5.63
N ASP A 174 -22.11 -0.72 -6.69
CA ASP A 174 -22.58 -0.13 -7.94
C ASP A 174 -23.08 -1.23 -8.88
N LYS A 175 -24.40 -1.47 -8.84
CA LYS A 175 -25.06 -2.48 -9.69
C LYS A 175 -24.84 -2.23 -11.19
N LYS A 176 -24.59 -0.99 -11.61
CA LYS A 176 -24.32 -0.65 -13.02
C LYS A 176 -22.93 -1.13 -13.42
N LYS A 177 -21.92 -0.93 -12.55
CA LYS A 177 -20.57 -1.48 -12.74
C LYS A 177 -20.58 -3.01 -12.77
N ASP A 178 -21.27 -3.66 -11.82
CA ASP A 178 -21.40 -5.13 -11.82
C ASP A 178 -21.98 -5.62 -13.15
N ARG A 179 -23.09 -5.01 -13.62
CA ARG A 179 -23.71 -5.38 -14.90
C ARG A 179 -22.76 -5.19 -16.09
N ASN A 180 -22.04 -4.08 -16.14
CA ASN A 180 -21.07 -3.82 -17.20
C ASN A 180 -19.92 -4.83 -17.19
N LEU A 181 -19.39 -5.17 -16.01
CA LEU A 181 -18.32 -6.15 -15.85
C LEU A 181 -18.74 -7.53 -16.35
N ILE A 182 -19.94 -7.99 -15.99
CA ILE A 182 -20.51 -9.25 -16.49
C ILE A 182 -20.63 -9.21 -18.02
N LEU A 183 -21.11 -8.10 -18.60
CA LEU A 183 -21.23 -7.96 -20.05
C LEU A 183 -19.87 -7.98 -20.75
N CYS A 184 -18.85 -7.33 -20.18
CA CYS A 184 -17.48 -7.37 -20.70
C CYS A 184 -16.92 -8.80 -20.67
N HIS A 185 -17.07 -9.52 -19.55
CA HIS A 185 -16.64 -10.93 -19.45
C HIS A 185 -17.37 -11.80 -20.48
N LYS A 186 -18.69 -11.62 -20.62
CA LYS A 186 -19.47 -12.33 -21.65
C LYS A 186 -18.94 -12.05 -23.05
N HIS A 187 -18.64 -10.79 -23.37
CA HIS A 187 -18.15 -10.41 -24.68
C HIS A 187 -16.77 -11.02 -24.96
N GLY A 188 -15.84 -10.93 -24.00
CA GLY A 188 -14.51 -11.54 -24.12
C GLY A 188 -14.56 -13.06 -24.28
N LEU A 189 -15.46 -13.74 -23.56
CA LEU A 189 -15.67 -15.18 -23.74
C LEU A 189 -16.23 -15.52 -25.12
N LEU A 190 -17.19 -14.74 -25.63
CA LEU A 190 -17.73 -14.93 -26.98
C LEU A 190 -16.68 -14.68 -28.06
N GLU A 191 -15.82 -13.68 -27.88
CA GLU A 191 -14.70 -13.40 -28.77
C GLU A 191 -13.67 -14.53 -28.78
N GLN A 192 -13.30 -15.05 -27.60
CA GLN A 192 -12.44 -16.23 -27.48
C GLN A 192 -13.04 -17.44 -28.19
N LEU A 193 -14.33 -17.70 -28.00
CA LEU A 193 -15.02 -18.81 -28.69
C LEU A 193 -15.05 -18.62 -30.21
N ALA A 194 -15.29 -17.40 -30.70
CA ALA A 194 -15.29 -17.09 -32.12
C ALA A 194 -13.89 -17.27 -32.75
N ASN A 195 -12.84 -16.91 -32.01
CA ASN A 195 -11.45 -17.01 -32.45
C ASN A 195 -10.82 -18.40 -32.22
N CYS A 196 -11.55 -19.33 -31.59
CA CYS A 196 -11.18 -20.74 -31.51
C CYS A 196 -11.68 -21.57 -32.71
N SER A 197 -12.11 -20.91 -33.79
CA SER A 197 -12.49 -21.52 -35.07
C SER A 197 -11.30 -21.70 -36.00
#